data_AF-A0A271KNK2-F1
#
_entry.id   AF-A0A271KNK2-F1
#
_cell.length_a   1.000
_cell.length_b   1.000
_cell.length_c   1.000
_cell.angle_alpha   90.00
_cell.angle_beta   90.00
_cell.angle_gamma   90.00
#
_symmetry.space_group_name_H-M   'P 1'
#
loop_
_entity.id
_entity.type
_entity.pdbx_description
1 polymer ?
#
loop_
_entity_poly.entity_id
_entity_poly.type
_entity_poly.pdbx_seq_one_letter_code
_entity_poly.pdbx_strand_id
1 'polypeptide(L)'
;MAQKAKITTGTNARPRNETIGQSGEPDDSSRPLEVDETAARLRGKLQGKPEQLGETNVDEVPPGIPGAGEHMCHRCAGTGMIDGRTCPECGGTGKVTTPTGGG
;
A
#
# COMPACT_ATOMS: atom_id res chain seq x y z
N MET A 1 -44.51 -22.82 -2.16
CA MET A 1 -43.06 -22.65 -1.91
C MET A 1 -42.90 -21.53 -0.90
N ALA A 2 -42.29 -21.77 0.26
CA ALA A 2 -42.15 -20.75 1.30
C ALA A 2 -41.09 -19.71 0.91
N GLN A 3 -41.38 -18.42 1.09
CA GLN A 3 -40.44 -17.34 0.80
C GLN A 3 -39.33 -17.31 1.86
N LYS A 4 -38.07 -17.33 1.43
CA LYS A 4 -36.88 -17.27 2.30
C LYS A 4 -36.84 -15.94 3.08
N ALA A 5 -36.59 -16.01 4.39
CA ALA A 5 -36.59 -14.84 5.26
C ALA A 5 -35.47 -13.86 4.88
N LYS A 6 -35.80 -12.60 4.60
CA LYS A 6 -34.85 -11.55 4.16
C LYS A 6 -34.46 -10.63 5.32
N ILE A 7 -33.25 -10.07 5.29
CA ILE A 7 -32.74 -9.16 6.34
C ILE A 7 -33.49 -7.83 6.32
N THR A 8 -33.81 -7.36 5.11
CA THR A 8 -34.54 -6.11 4.84
C THR A 8 -35.60 -6.32 3.75
N THR A 9 -36.42 -5.31 3.49
CA THR A 9 -37.47 -5.31 2.44
C THR A 9 -37.03 -4.64 1.14
N GLY A 10 -35.79 -4.12 1.08
CA GLY A 10 -35.26 -3.44 -0.11
C GLY A 10 -34.96 -4.39 -1.27
N THR A 11 -34.81 -3.84 -2.47
CA THR A 11 -34.57 -4.62 -3.70
C THR A 11 -33.29 -5.46 -3.66
N ASN A 12 -32.29 -5.05 -2.88
CA ASN A 12 -31.03 -5.77 -2.67
C ASN A 12 -31.03 -6.65 -1.41
N ALA A 13 -32.20 -6.98 -0.86
CA ALA A 13 -32.29 -7.69 0.41
C ALA A 13 -31.76 -9.12 0.32
N ARG A 14 -30.79 -9.43 1.20
CA ARG A 14 -30.16 -10.75 1.29
C ARG A 14 -30.94 -11.68 2.25
N PRO A 15 -30.99 -12.99 1.99
CA PRO A 15 -31.55 -13.97 2.93
C PRO A 15 -30.82 -13.95 4.28
N ARG A 16 -31.57 -14.13 5.38
CA ARG A 16 -31.08 -14.12 6.76
C ARG A 16 -30.25 -15.36 7.12
N ASN A 17 -30.67 -16.53 6.65
CA ASN A 17 -30.14 -17.84 7.08
C ASN A 17 -29.55 -18.63 5.91
N GLU A 18 -28.84 -17.96 5.01
CA GLU A 18 -28.16 -18.61 3.89
C GLU A 18 -26.69 -18.22 3.90
N THR A 19 -25.84 -19.21 3.58
CA THR A 19 -24.41 -18.98 3.47
C THR A 19 -24.11 -18.03 2.31
N ILE A 20 -23.09 -17.19 2.52
CA ILE A 20 -22.52 -16.29 1.53
C ILE A 20 -21.43 -17.01 0.75
N GLY A 21 -20.80 -18.01 1.39
CA GLY A 21 -19.66 -18.73 0.83
C GLY A 21 -20.09 -19.65 -0.30
N GLN A 22 -19.16 -19.93 -1.21
CA GLN A 22 -19.29 -21.09 -2.09
C GLN A 22 -19.50 -22.33 -1.24
N SER A 23 -20.60 -23.03 -1.46
CA SER A 23 -20.82 -24.34 -0.88
C SER A 23 -19.79 -25.32 -1.44
N GLY A 24 -19.02 -25.97 -0.59
CA GLY A 24 -17.99 -26.94 -0.98
C GLY A 24 -16.72 -26.79 -0.14
N GLU A 25 -15.89 -27.83 -0.15
CA GLU A 25 -14.54 -27.76 0.41
C GLU A 25 -13.66 -26.86 -0.48
N PRO A 26 -12.77 -26.03 0.10
CA PRO A 26 -11.75 -25.32 -0.68
C PRO A 26 -10.95 -26.32 -1.52
N ASP A 27 -10.73 -26.03 -2.80
CA ASP A 27 -9.84 -26.84 -3.64
C ASP A 27 -8.38 -26.56 -3.24
N ASP A 28 -7.86 -27.34 -2.28
CA ASP A 28 -6.47 -27.29 -1.83
C ASP A 28 -5.51 -28.08 -2.76
N SER A 29 -6.00 -28.51 -3.93
CA SER A 29 -5.24 -29.32 -4.89
C SER A 29 -4.02 -28.60 -5.48
N SER A 30 -3.81 -27.31 -5.16
CA SER A 30 -2.75 -26.45 -5.70
C SER A 30 -2.70 -26.44 -7.24
N ARG A 31 -3.79 -26.87 -7.89
CA ARG A 31 -3.88 -26.93 -9.34
C ARG A 31 -3.97 -25.50 -9.88
N PRO A 32 -3.18 -25.15 -10.91
CA PRO A 32 -3.28 -23.83 -11.51
C PRO A 32 -4.68 -23.65 -12.09
N LEU A 33 -5.31 -22.51 -11.79
CA LEU A 33 -6.63 -22.17 -12.33
C LEU A 33 -6.52 -22.00 -13.85
N GLU A 34 -7.37 -22.70 -14.59
CA GLU A 34 -7.49 -22.53 -16.03
C GLU A 34 -8.18 -21.20 -16.32
N VAL A 35 -7.44 -20.23 -16.88
CA VAL A 35 -8.01 -18.96 -17.33
C VAL A 35 -8.51 -19.12 -18.76
N ASP A 36 -9.72 -18.65 -19.03
CA ASP A 36 -10.28 -18.65 -20.37
C ASP A 36 -9.44 -17.72 -21.30
N GLU A 37 -9.30 -18.06 -22.58
CA GLU A 37 -8.51 -17.28 -23.54
C GLU A 37 -8.96 -15.81 -23.59
N THR A 38 -10.26 -15.58 -23.36
CA THR A 38 -10.87 -14.26 -23.24
C THR A 38 -10.29 -13.46 -22.06
N ALA A 39 -10.11 -14.09 -20.91
CA ALA A 39 -9.54 -13.47 -19.72
C ALA A 39 -8.04 -13.18 -19.90
N ALA A 40 -7.32 -14.08 -20.56
CA ALA A 40 -5.91 -13.86 -20.92
C ALA A 40 -5.74 -12.66 -21.87
N ARG A 41 -6.58 -12.57 -22.91
CA ARG A 41 -6.61 -11.41 -23.82
C ARG A 41 -6.98 -10.12 -23.10
N LEU A 42 -7.92 -10.16 -22.15
CA LEU A 42 -8.32 -8.98 -21.38
C LEU A 42 -7.16 -8.48 -20.50
N ARG A 43 -6.43 -9.38 -19.83
CA ARG A 43 -5.21 -8.99 -19.10
C ARG A 43 -4.16 -8.37 -20.01
N GLY A 44 -3.93 -8.93 -21.20
CA GLY A 44 -3.01 -8.35 -22.19
C GLY A 44 -3.39 -6.93 -22.61
N LYS A 45 -4.69 -6.62 -22.69
CA LYS A 45 -5.20 -5.29 -23.03
C LYS A 45 -5.16 -4.29 -21.87
N LEU A 46 -5.27 -4.78 -20.63
CA LEU A 46 -5.26 -3.95 -19.42
C LEU A 46 -3.84 -3.69 -18.88
N GLN A 47 -2.89 -4.58 -19.17
CA GLN A 47 -1.46 -4.33 -18.98
C GLN A 47 -1.04 -3.32 -20.06
N GLY A 48 -1.22 -2.03 -19.78
CA GLY A 48 -0.84 -0.95 -20.67
C GLY A 48 0.61 -1.07 -21.16
N LYS A 49 0.89 -0.57 -22.36
CA LYS A 49 2.25 -0.39 -22.88
C LYS A 49 3.06 0.39 -21.82
N PRO A 50 4.27 -0.06 -21.44
CA PRO A 50 5.18 0.76 -20.67
C PRO A 50 5.77 1.81 -21.62
N GLU A 51 4.94 2.71 -22.11
CA GLU A 51 5.39 3.86 -22.87
C GLU A 51 5.76 4.97 -21.88
N GLN A 52 7.06 5.03 -21.60
CA GLN A 52 7.76 6.23 -21.13
C GLN A 52 7.19 6.89 -19.87
N LEU A 53 7.31 6.21 -18.73
CA LEU A 53 7.64 6.95 -17.52
C LEU A 53 9.16 7.10 -17.56
N GLY A 54 9.63 8.32 -17.80
CA GLY A 54 11.05 8.62 -18.00
C GLY A 54 11.92 8.06 -16.87
N GLU A 55 13.21 7.98 -17.14
CA GLU A 55 14.31 7.56 -16.24
C GLU A 55 14.47 8.44 -14.98
N THR A 56 13.38 9.00 -14.48
CA THR A 56 13.24 9.68 -13.21
C THR A 56 12.35 8.81 -12.33
N ASN A 57 12.83 8.46 -11.14
CA ASN A 57 11.98 7.87 -10.12
C ASN A 57 10.82 8.85 -9.84
N VAL A 58 9.58 8.45 -10.14
CA VAL A 58 8.38 9.27 -9.90
C VAL A 58 8.15 9.54 -8.41
N ASP A 59 8.77 8.72 -7.55
CA ASP A 59 8.78 8.85 -6.10
C ASP A 59 9.94 9.72 -5.59
N GLU A 60 10.84 10.20 -6.46
CA GLU A 60 11.98 11.02 -6.03
C GLU A 60 11.51 12.40 -5.61
N VAL A 61 11.71 12.69 -4.33
CA VAL A 61 11.42 13.99 -3.76
C VAL A 61 12.61 14.92 -4.02
N PRO A 62 12.39 16.13 -4.59
CA PRO A 62 13.46 17.09 -4.81
C PRO A 62 14.24 17.39 -3.52
N PRO A 63 15.56 17.66 -3.62
CA PRO A 63 16.34 18.02 -2.45
C PRO A 63 15.83 19.31 -1.83
N GLY A 64 15.71 19.33 -0.49
CA GLY A 64 15.28 20.52 0.26
C GLY A 64 13.77 20.65 0.50
N ILE A 65 12.96 19.63 0.13
CA ILE A 65 11.55 19.58 0.54
C ILE A 65 11.46 19.24 2.04
N PRO A 66 10.80 20.08 2.87
CA PRO A 66 10.66 19.81 4.29
C PRO A 66 9.98 18.47 4.56
N GLY A 67 10.61 17.63 5.37
CA GLY A 67 10.11 16.30 5.72
C GLY A 67 10.57 15.17 4.78
N ALA A 68 11.33 15.47 3.73
CA ALA A 68 11.89 14.46 2.83
C ALA A 68 13.26 13.98 3.34
N GLY A 69 13.34 12.76 3.85
CA GLY A 69 14.58 12.18 4.38
C GLY A 69 15.09 12.83 5.67
N GLU A 70 14.35 13.79 6.25
CA GLU A 70 14.67 14.38 7.55
C GLU A 70 14.14 13.51 8.69
N HIS A 71 15.04 13.00 9.53
CA HIS A 71 14.71 12.28 10.75
C HIS A 71 15.12 13.09 11.97
N MET A 72 14.43 12.89 13.10
CA MET A 72 14.85 13.47 14.37
C MET A 72 16.27 13.01 14.72
N CYS A 73 17.14 13.95 15.07
CA CYS A 73 18.51 13.64 15.49
C CYS A 73 18.47 12.80 16.78
N HIS A 74 18.90 11.54 16.68
CA HIS A 74 18.88 10.58 17.78
C HIS A 74 19.78 11.01 18.94
N ARG A 75 20.87 11.72 18.65
CA ARG A 75 21.86 12.13 19.64
C ARG A 75 21.39 13.27 20.56
N CYS A 76 20.56 14.18 20.06
CA CYS A 76 19.99 15.28 20.86
C CYS A 76 18.47 15.18 21.06
N ALA A 77 17.85 14.07 20.61
CA ALA A 77 16.40 13.85 20.65
C ALA A 77 15.59 15.04 20.08
N GLY A 78 16.07 15.66 19.01
CA GLY A 78 15.39 16.78 18.36
C GLY A 78 15.63 18.16 18.96
N THR A 79 16.37 18.27 20.06
CA THR A 79 16.56 19.56 20.77
C THR A 79 17.57 20.49 20.10
N GLY A 80 18.47 19.95 19.27
CA GLY A 80 19.58 20.69 18.68
C GLY A 80 20.73 20.98 19.65
N MET A 81 20.62 20.58 20.92
CA MET A 81 21.63 20.86 21.95
C MET A 81 21.98 19.61 22.76
N ILE A 82 23.24 19.51 23.17
CA ILE A 82 23.74 18.48 24.08
C ILE A 82 24.61 19.20 25.11
N ASP A 83 24.27 19.05 26.40
CA ASP A 83 25.00 19.66 27.52
C ASP A 83 25.22 21.19 27.37
N GLY A 84 24.21 21.88 26.84
CA GLY A 84 24.25 23.34 26.61
C GLY A 84 25.12 23.79 25.43
N ARG A 85 25.62 22.86 24.62
CA ARG A 85 26.38 23.13 23.39
C ARG A 85 25.60 22.66 22.17
N THR A 86 25.88 23.26 21.02
CA THR A 86 25.28 22.85 19.74
C THR A 86 25.56 21.38 19.46
N CYS A 87 24.53 20.61 19.13
CA CYS A 87 24.68 19.20 18.79
C CYS A 87 25.59 19.06 17.55
N PRO A 88 26.73 18.35 17.64
CA PRO A 88 27.68 18.24 16.54
C PRO A 88 27.17 17.32 15.42
N GLU A 89 26.16 16.49 15.68
CA GLU A 89 25.62 15.56 14.68
C GLU A 89 24.63 16.25 13.73
N CYS A 90 23.77 17.12 14.25
CA CYS A 90 22.79 17.85 13.44
C CYS A 90 23.11 19.34 13.24
N GLY A 91 24.24 19.84 13.78
CA GLY A 91 24.61 21.26 13.69
C GLY A 91 23.61 22.22 14.36
N GLY A 92 22.82 21.75 15.32
CA GLY A 92 21.83 22.59 16.03
C GLY A 92 20.39 22.55 15.50
N THR A 93 20.13 21.88 14.37
CA THR A 93 18.79 21.85 13.76
C THR A 93 17.79 20.93 14.47
N GLY A 94 18.29 19.95 15.25
CA GLY A 94 17.48 18.87 15.81
C GLY A 94 17.10 17.78 14.79
N LYS A 95 17.49 17.90 13.52
CA LYS A 95 17.13 16.95 12.45
C LYS A 95 18.35 16.56 11.62
N VAL A 96 18.35 15.34 11.09
CA VAL A 96 19.38 14.82 10.20
C VAL A 96 18.75 14.32 8.91
N THR A 97 19.36 14.65 7.77
CA THR A 97 18.92 14.19 6.45
C THR A 97 19.62 12.88 6.13
N THR A 98 18.88 11.77 6.17
CA THR A 98 19.36 10.47 5.67
C THR A 98 18.61 10.11 4.39
N PRO A 99 19.30 9.57 3.37
CA PRO A 99 18.61 9.05 2.20
C PRO A 99 17.68 7.92 2.64
N THR A 100 16.38 8.09 2.42
CA THR A 100 15.37 7.05 2.60
C THR A 100 15.46 6.06 1.44
N GLY A 101 16.47 5.19 1.48
CA GLY A 101 16.68 4.12 0.51
C GLY A 101 17.55 3.04 1.13
N GLY A 102 16.96 1.86 1.38
CA GLY A 102 17.68 0.70 1.91
C GLY A 102 18.76 0.25 0.91
N GLY A 103 19.97 0.03 1.43
CA GLY A 103 21.05 -0.62 0.69
C GLY A 103 20.89 -2.13 0.62
#